data_AF-A0A973MFS6-F1
#
_entry.id   AF-A0A973MFS6-F1
#
_cell.length_a   1.000
_cell.length_b   1.000
_cell.length_c   1.000
_cell.angle_alpha   90.00
_cell.angle_beta   90.00
_cell.angle_gamma   90.00
#
_symmetry.space_group_name_H-M   'P 1'
#
loop_
_entity.id
_entity.type
_entity.pdbx_description
1 polymer ?
#
loop_
_entity_poly.entity_id
_entity_poly.type
_entity_poly.pdbx_seq_one_letter_code
_entity_poly.pdbx_strand_id
1 'polypeptide(L)'
;MPKRAPVADVIAACIEVRQALPTPDERRELRLARGLTLDEIAAAVGVSRSCIHSYETGRRTPRGDRLTRYVEALRALREAA
;
A
#
# COMPACT_ATOMS: atom_id res chain seq x y z
N MET A 1 -19.73 -16.52 -17.70
CA MET A 1 -20.11 -15.42 -16.78
C MET A 1 -19.19 -15.51 -15.57
N PRO A 2 -18.32 -14.52 -15.25
CA PRO A 2 -17.51 -14.63 -14.04
C PRO A 2 -18.44 -14.60 -12.81
N LYS A 3 -18.32 -15.60 -11.95
CA LYS A 3 -19.06 -15.73 -10.70
C LYS A 3 -18.63 -14.57 -9.81
N ARG A 4 -19.54 -13.63 -9.54
CA ARG A 4 -19.29 -12.51 -8.61
C ARG A 4 -18.80 -13.12 -7.30
N ALA A 5 -17.63 -12.73 -6.81
CA ALA A 5 -17.15 -13.18 -5.51
C ALA A 5 -18.25 -12.90 -4.48
N PRO A 6 -18.66 -13.87 -3.66
CA PRO A 6 -19.65 -13.62 -2.61
C PRO A 6 -19.15 -12.48 -1.72
N VAL A 7 -20.08 -11.65 -1.25
CA VAL A 7 -19.76 -10.43 -0.47
C VAL A 7 -18.82 -10.72 0.71
N ALA A 8 -18.90 -11.91 1.29
CA ALA A 8 -18.00 -12.40 2.34
C ALA A 8 -16.53 -12.40 1.92
N ASP A 9 -16.21 -12.88 0.72
CA ASP A 9 -14.83 -12.95 0.21
C ASP A 9 -14.26 -11.55 -0.01
N VAL A 10 -15.10 -10.62 -0.48
CA VAL A 10 -14.72 -9.21 -0.64
C VAL A 10 -14.40 -8.57 0.72
N ILE A 11 -15.21 -8.86 1.74
CA ILE A 11 -14.98 -8.38 3.11
C ILE A 11 -13.69 -8.98 3.68
N ALA A 12 -13.48 -10.29 3.51
CA ALA A 12 -12.27 -10.98 3.98
C ALA A 12 -11.01 -10.36 3.34
N ALA A 13 -10.98 -10.21 2.02
CA ALA A 13 -9.88 -9.56 1.31
C ALA A 13 -9.62 -8.13 1.81
N CYS A 14 -10.69 -7.35 2.05
CA CYS A 14 -10.54 -6.00 2.60
C CYS A 14 -9.96 -5.98 4.02
N ILE A 15 -10.26 -6.98 4.85
CA ILE A 15 -9.69 -7.11 6.21
C ILE A 15 -8.21 -7.45 6.12
N GLU A 16 -7.85 -8.46 5.33
CA GLU A 16 -6.47 -8.89 5.15
C GLU A 16 -5.57 -7.76 4.66
N VAL A 17 -6.01 -7.02 3.65
CA VAL A 17 -5.25 -5.89 3.11
C VAL A 17 -5.04 -4.80 4.17
N ARG A 18 -6.04 -4.51 5.02
CA ARG A 18 -5.88 -3.54 6.11
C ARG A 18 -4.91 -4.00 7.18
N GLN A 19 -4.94 -5.27 7.55
CA GLN A 19 -4.02 -5.85 8.53
C GLN A 19 -2.57 -5.89 8.02
N ALA A 20 -2.39 -6.01 6.71
CA ALA A 20 -1.08 -6.02 6.07
C ALA A 20 -0.44 -4.62 5.92
N LEU A 21 -1.13 -3.53 6.31
CA LEU A 21 -0.58 -2.19 6.23
C LEU A 21 0.31 -1.91 7.45
N PRO A 22 1.65 -1.81 7.30
CA PRO A 22 2.57 -1.56 8.40
C PRO A 22 2.42 -0.13 8.95
N THR A 23 3.12 0.18 10.03
CA THR A 23 3.13 1.52 10.64
C THR A 23 3.70 2.58 9.68
N PRO A 24 3.39 3.88 9.85
CA PRO A 24 3.94 4.94 9.01
C PRO A 24 5.46 4.94 8.89
N ASP A 25 6.15 4.72 10.01
CA ASP A 25 7.63 4.69 10.06
C ASP A 25 8.19 3.50 9.28
N GLU A 26 7.65 2.29 9.48
CA GLU A 26 8.07 1.10 8.72
C GLU A 26 7.89 1.27 7.21
N ARG A 27 6.83 1.96 6.76
CA ARG A 27 6.63 2.24 5.32
C ARG A 27 7.77 3.08 4.76
N ARG A 28 8.14 4.14 5.49
CA ARG A 28 9.23 5.04 5.12
C ARG A 28 10.56 4.30 5.13
N GLU A 29 10.82 3.49 6.15
CA GLU A 29 12.03 2.69 6.28
C GLU A 29 12.17 1.71 5.10
N LEU A 30 11.12 0.95 4.77
CA LEU A 30 11.13 0.04 3.62
C LEU A 30 11.47 0.76 2.32
N ARG A 31 10.88 1.93 2.10
CA ARG A 31 11.17 2.73 0.91
C ARG A 31 12.62 3.19 0.88
N LEU A 32 13.12 3.75 1.98
CA LEU A 32 14.48 4.26 2.07
C LEU A 32 15.54 3.15 1.98
N ALA A 33 15.27 1.98 2.57
CA ALA A 33 16.14 0.81 2.47
C ALA A 33 16.34 0.33 1.03
N ARG A 34 15.40 0.64 0.12
CA ARG A 34 15.49 0.35 -1.32
C ARG A 34 15.98 1.53 -2.15
N GLY A 35 16.40 2.62 -1.52
CA GLY A 35 16.88 3.82 -2.22
C GLY A 35 15.81 4.56 -3.02
N LEU A 36 14.52 4.23 -2.82
CA LEU A 36 13.45 4.82 -3.60
C LEU A 36 13.04 6.20 -3.07
N THR A 37 12.81 7.10 -4.01
CA THR A 37 12.21 8.41 -3.77
C THR A 37 10.70 8.28 -3.55
N LEU A 38 10.10 9.34 -3.01
CA LEU A 38 8.64 9.44 -2.90
C LEU A 38 7.95 9.44 -4.28
N ASP A 39 8.60 9.97 -5.31
CA ASP A 39 8.05 10.06 -6.66
C ASP A 39 8.02 8.70 -7.36
N GLU A 40 9.07 7.89 -7.21
CA GLU A 40 9.15 6.54 -7.81
C GLU A 40 8.08 5.61 -7.24
N ILE A 41 7.92 5.56 -5.92
CA ILE A 41 6.87 4.75 -5.30
C ILE A 41 5.47 5.32 -5.61
N ALA A 42 5.32 6.65 -5.70
CA ALA A 42 4.05 7.27 -6.05
C ALA A 42 3.62 6.89 -7.48
N ALA A 43 4.55 6.89 -8.42
CA ALA A 43 4.33 6.47 -9.80
C ALA A 43 3.90 4.99 -9.87
N ALA A 44 4.60 4.10 -9.14
CA ALA A 44 4.24 2.67 -9.08
C ALA A 44 2.84 2.42 -8.52
N VAL A 45 2.44 3.18 -7.49
CA VAL A 45 1.13 3.04 -6.82
C VAL A 45 0.01 3.76 -7.60
N GLY A 46 0.36 4.72 -8.45
CA GLY A 46 -0.58 5.57 -9.20
C GLY A 46 -1.21 6.67 -8.35
N VAL A 47 -0.43 7.30 -7.46
CA VAL A 47 -0.86 8.43 -6.62
C VAL A 47 0.15 9.58 -6.73
N SER A 48 -0.14 10.71 -6.09
CA SER A 48 0.82 11.81 -6.02
C SER A 48 1.88 11.58 -4.94
N ARG A 49 3.06 12.18 -5.12
CA ARG A 49 4.13 12.27 -4.12
C ARG A 49 3.63 12.72 -2.74
N SER A 50 2.77 13.74 -2.72
CA SER A 50 2.16 14.27 -1.48
C SER A 50 1.26 13.24 -0.79
N CYS A 51 0.62 12.34 -1.56
CA CYS A 51 -0.16 11.24 -1.02
C CYS A 51 0.72 10.26 -0.25
N ILE A 52 1.83 9.82 -0.86
CA ILE A 52 2.80 8.93 -0.21
C ILE A 52 3.38 9.59 1.04
N HIS A 53 3.79 10.86 0.96
CA HIS A 53 4.24 11.61 2.13
C HIS A 53 3.20 11.63 3.25
N SER A 54 1.92 11.83 2.92
CA SER A 54 0.83 11.78 3.92
C SER A 54 0.62 10.38 4.51
N TYR A 55 0.90 9.32 3.76
CA TYR A 55 0.82 7.94 4.23
C TYR A 55 1.98 7.58 5.15
N GLU A 56 3.20 7.99 4.82
CA GLU A 56 4.42 7.74 5.61
C GLU A 56 4.50 8.62 6.86
N THR A 57 3.78 9.74 6.91
CA THR A 57 3.68 10.60 8.11
C THR A 57 2.44 10.30 8.96
N GLY A 58 1.61 9.34 8.57
CA GLY A 58 0.36 8.99 9.27
C GLY A 58 -0.75 10.04 9.16
N ARG A 59 -0.54 11.15 8.45
CA ARG A 59 -1.57 12.20 8.23
C ARG A 59 -2.78 11.68 7.47
N ARG A 60 -2.61 10.65 6.63
CA ARG A 60 -3.70 9.99 5.91
C ARG A 60 -3.45 8.49 5.82
N THR A 61 -4.52 7.70 5.93
CA THR A 61 -4.49 6.26 5.65
C THR A 61 -5.06 6.00 4.25
N PRO A 62 -4.38 5.22 3.39
CA PRO A 62 -4.94 4.81 2.11
C PRO A 62 -6.20 3.95 2.29
N ARG A 63 -7.08 3.97 1.29
CA ARG A 63 -8.38 3.27 1.31
C ARG A 63 -8.67 2.66 -0.06
N GLY A 64 -9.52 1.63 -0.08
CA GLY A 64 -9.95 0.96 -1.32
C GLY A 64 -8.77 0.50 -2.16
N ASP A 65 -8.84 0.66 -3.47
CA ASP A 65 -7.81 0.21 -4.42
C ASP A 65 -6.42 0.80 -4.14
N ARG A 66 -6.36 2.05 -3.62
CA ARG A 66 -5.08 2.68 -3.26
C ARG A 66 -4.40 1.97 -2.10
N LEU A 67 -5.19 1.44 -1.15
CA LEU A 67 -4.65 0.65 -0.05
C LEU A 67 -4.07 -0.65 -0.58
N THR A 68 -4.81 -1.36 -1.43
CA THR A 68 -4.36 -2.63 -2.02
C THR A 68 -3.05 -2.43 -2.78
N ARG A 69 -3.00 -1.48 -3.73
CA ARG A 69 -1.78 -1.20 -4.51
C ARG A 69 -0.60 -0.79 -3.65
N TYR A 70 -0.85 0.00 -2.60
CA TYR A 70 0.23 0.43 -1.71
C TYR A 70 0.75 -0.72 -0.84
N VAL A 71 -0.13 -1.59 -0.34
CA VAL A 71 0.28 -2.80 0.40
C VAL A 71 1.06 -3.76 -0.51
N GLU A 72 0.63 -3.95 -1.75
CA GLU A 72 1.37 -4.73 -2.76
C GLU A 72 2.76 -4.15 -3.01
N ALA A 73 2.87 -2.82 -3.21
CA ALA A 73 4.15 -2.16 -3.36
C ALA A 73 5.07 -2.39 -2.15
N LEU A 74 4.54 -2.26 -0.92
CA LEU A 74 5.32 -2.48 0.31
C LEU A 74 5.75 -3.95 0.47
N ARG A 75 4.92 -4.92 0.05
CA ARG A 75 5.30 -6.35 0.02
C ARG A 75 6.43 -6.59 -0.97
N ALA A 76 6.35 -6.04 -2.18
CA ALA A 76 7.42 -6.14 -3.17
C ALA A 76 8.74 -5.54 -2.63
N LEU A 77 8.69 -4.41 -1.90
CA LEU A 77 9.88 -3.85 -1.26
C LEU A 77 10.46 -4.75 -0.15
N ARG A 78 9.64 -5.54 0.55
CA ARG A 78 10.13 -6.52 1.53
C ARG A 78 10.82 -7.70 0.83
N GLU A 79 10.24 -8.18 -0.26
CA GLU A 79 10.69 -9.37 -0.99
C GLU A 79 11.93 -9.12 -1.86
N ALA A 80 12.15 -7.89 -2.34
CA ALA A 80 13.24 -7.55 -3.26
C ALA A 80 14.67 -7.57 -2.64
N ALA A 81 14.91 -8.41 -1.62
CA ALA A 81 16.17 -8.53 -0.86
C ALA A 81 17.40 -8.70 -1.74
#